data_AF-D7MUV5-F1
#
_entry.id   AF-D7MUV5-F1
#
_cell.length_a   1.000
_cell.length_b   1.000
_cell.length_c   1.000
_cell.angle_alpha   90.00
_cell.angle_beta   90.00
_cell.angle_gamma   90.00
#
_symmetry.space_group_name_H-M   'P 1'
#
loop_
_entity.id
_entity.type
_entity.pdbx_description
1 polymer ?
#
loop_
_entity_poly.entity_id
_entity_poly.type
_entity_poly.pdbx_seq_one_letter_code
_entity_poly.pdbx_strand_id
1 'polypeptide(L)' 'MVNYGGNIVVLWEDFVSSIGSIKTKIWCAEIALERHNGQGIYGKVNWCDVVLTVPKSCSFEEVFVTTF' A
#
# COMPACT_ATOMS: atom_id res chain seq x y z
N MET A 1 -4.82 -3.93 -17.92
CA MET A 1 -3.37 -3.62 -17.81
C MET A 1 -2.77 -4.76 -17.02
N VAL A 2 -1.88 -5.56 -17.61
CA VAL A 2 -1.34 -6.72 -16.88
C VAL A 2 0.16 -6.72 -16.96
N ASN A 3 0.77 -6.18 -15.91
CA ASN A 3 2.20 -6.28 -15.68
C ASN A 3 2.42 -7.42 -14.68
N TYR A 4 3.38 -8.28 -15.00
CA TYR A 4 3.56 -9.57 -14.37
C TYR A 4 5.04 -9.91 -14.12
N GLY A 5 5.81 -8.90 -13.72
CA GLY A 5 7.23 -9.03 -13.41
C GLY A 5 7.83 -7.76 -12.81
N GLY A 6 7.17 -7.21 -11.79
CA GLY A 6 7.60 -6.00 -11.09
C GLY A 6 6.96 -5.92 -9.69
N ASN A 7 7.48 -5.04 -8.83
CA ASN A 7 6.93 -4.80 -7.50
C ASN A 7 5.65 -3.95 -7.61
N ILE A 8 4.66 -4.21 -6.76
CA ILE A 8 3.49 -3.36 -6.57
C ILE A 8 3.67 -2.57 -5.29
N VAL A 9 3.32 -1.29 -5.31
CA VAL A 9 3.16 -0.48 -4.11
C VAL A 9 1.67 -0.32 -3.82
N VAL A 10 1.27 -0.64 -2.60
CA VAL A 10 -0.11 -0.52 -2.12
C VAL A 10 -0.14 0.54 -1.02
N LEU A 11 -1.00 1.53 -1.17
CA LEU A 11 -1.30 2.50 -0.12
C LEU A 11 -2.70 2.28 0.41
N TRP A 12 -2.88 2.38 1.73
CA TRP A 12 -4.20 2.36 2.35
C TRP A 12 -4.26 3.27 3.57
N GLU A 13 -5.48 3.65 3.92
CA GLU A 13 -5.76 4.51 5.07
C GLU A 13 -6.19 3.66 6.27
N ASP A 14 -5.68 4.01 7.45
CA ASP A 14 -6.07 3.45 8.74
C ASP A 14 -6.49 4.59 9.67
N PHE A 15 -7.78 4.60 10.03
CA PHE A 15 -8.36 5.65 10.86
C PHE A 15 -8.14 5.36 12.34
N VAL A 16 -7.29 6.14 12.98
CA VAL A 16 -7.01 6.03 14.41
C VAL A 16 -7.76 7.13 15.15
N SER A 17 -8.71 6.72 15.99
CA SER A 17 -9.37 7.60 16.94
C SER A 17 -8.56 7.69 18.23
N SER A 18 -8.42 8.89 18.76
CA SER A 18 -7.88 9.16 20.09
C SER A 18 -8.78 10.18 20.78
N ILE A 19 -8.75 10.24 22.10
CA ILE A 19 -9.60 11.18 22.86
C ILE A 19 -9.31 12.60 22.35
N GLY A 20 -10.31 13.23 21.72
CA GLY A 20 -10.24 14.59 21.20
C GLY A 20 -9.63 14.77 19.80
N SER A 21 -9.20 13.71 19.10
CA SER A 21 -8.71 13.83 17.71
C SER A 21 -8.90 12.56 16.88
N ILE A 22 -9.20 12.75 15.59
CA ILE A 22 -9.18 11.66 14.59
C ILE A 22 -8.02 11.90 13.65
N LYS A 23 -7.14 10.91 13.55
CA LYS A 23 -5.99 10.92 12.65
C LYS A 23 -6.15 9.79 11.64
N THR A 24 -5.63 10.01 10.44
CA THR A 24 -5.51 8.99 9.41
C THR A 24 -4.03 8.65 9.27
N LYS A 25 -3.70 7.38 9.45
CA LYS A 25 -2.38 6.85 9.09
C LYS A 25 -2.45 6.37 7.66
N ILE A 26 -1.50 6.80 6.84
CA ILE A 26 -1.31 6.28 5.50
C ILE A 26 -0.24 5.22 5.61
N TRP A 27 -0.64 3.99 5.34
CA TRP A 27 0.25 2.85 5.25
C TRP A 27 0.69 2.68 3.81
N CYS A 28 1.91 2.18 3.65
CA CYS A 28 2.46 1.80 2.36
C CYS A 28 3.13 0.44 2.49
N ALA A 29 2.87 -0.44 1.53
CA ALA A 29 3.58 -1.71 1.42
C ALA A 29 4.10 -1.89 -0.01
N GLU A 30 5.34 -2.34 -0.12
CA GLU A 30 5.89 -2.82 -1.37
C GLU A 30 5.84 -4.34 -1.41
N ILE A 31 5.30 -4.88 -2.49
CA ILE A 31 5.06 -6.31 -2.68
C ILE A 31 5.76 -6.74 -3.96
N ALA A 32 6.79 -7.57 -3.83
CA ALA A 32 7.40 -8.24 -4.97
C ALA A 32 6.45 -9.31 -5.51
N LEU A 33 6.18 -9.26 -6.81
CA LEU A 33 5.42 -10.30 -7.49
C LEU A 33 6.37 -11.33 -8.09
N GLU A 34 6.20 -12.58 -7.66
CA GLU A 34 6.93 -13.72 -8.18
C GLU A 34 5.98 -14.61 -8.97
N ARG A 35 6.42 -15.05 -10.16
CA ARG A 35 5.71 -16.04 -10.96
C ARG A 35 6.40 -17.38 -10.81
N HIS A 36 5.65 -18.37 -10.38
CA HIS A 36 6.10 -19.75 -10.44
C HIS A 36 5.49 -20.39 -11.69
N ASN A 37 6.33 -20.90 -12.60
CA ASN A 37 5.94 -21.44 -13.91
C ASN A 37 4.83 -22.50 -13.78
N GLY A 38 3.57 -22.08 -13.91
CA GLY A 38 2.39 -22.93 -13.86
C GLY A 38 1.58 -22.93 -12.55
N GLN A 39 1.99 -22.19 -11.50
CA GLN A 39 1.31 -22.19 -10.19
C GLN A 39 0.66 -20.85 -9.78
N GLY A 40 0.67 -19.85 -10.66
CA GLY A 40 0.04 -18.55 -10.41
C GLY A 40 1.04 -17.45 -10.03
N ILE A 41 0.53 -16.39 -9.40
CA ILE A 41 1.30 -15.21 -8.97
C ILE A 41 1.31 -15.20 -7.45
N TYR A 42 2.50 -15.11 -6.86
CA TYR A 42 2.69 -14.97 -5.44
C TYR A 42 3.19 -13.55 -5.14
N GLY A 43 2.71 -12.96 -4.05
CA GLY A 43 3.18 -11.67 -3.56
C GLY A 43 3.99 -11.85 -2.29
N LYS A 44 5.24 -11.38 -2.28
CA LYS A 44 6.08 -11.28 -1.09
C LYS A 44 6.14 -9.82 -0.66
N VAL A 45 5.72 -9.52 0.57
CA VAL A 45 5.85 -8.17 1.14
C VAL A 45 7.33 -7.91 1.43
N ASN A 46 7.91 -6.92 0.76
CA ASN A 46 9.28 -6.46 0.99
C ASN A 46 9.36 -5.54 2.22
N TRP A 47 8.44 -4.58 2.32
CA TRP A 47 8.29 -3.71 3.48
C TRP A 47 6.84 -3.26 3.63
N CYS A 48 6.46 -2.86 4.84
CA CYS A 48 5.14 -2.37 5.19
C CYS A 48 5.27 -1.44 6.41
N ASP A 49 4.98 -0.15 6.23
CA ASP A 49 5.06 0.83 7.32
C ASP A 49 4.11 2.03 7.11
N VAL A 50 3.92 2.80 8.17
CA VAL A 50 3.21 4.09 8.13
C VAL A 50 4.13 5.14 7.53
N VAL A 51 3.80 5.61 6.33
CA VAL A 51 4.58 6.65 5.65
C VAL A 51 4.11 8.05 6.00
N LEU A 52 2.86 8.21 6.44
CA LEU A 52 2.32 9.51 6.82
C LEU A 52 1.24 9.38 7.90
N THR A 53 1.12 10.39 8.75
CA THR A 53 -0.03 10.57 9.66
C THR A 53 -0.60 11.96 9.47
N VAL A 54 -1.86 12.04 9.01
CA VAL A 54 -2.54 13.30 8.72
C VAL A 54 -3.77 13.50 9.62
N PRO A 55 -4.21 14.74 9.88
CA PRO A 55 -5.54 15.00 10.43
C PRO A 55 -6.63 14.48 9.47
N LYS A 56 -7.78 14.03 10.01
CA LYS A 56 -8.90 13.50 9.22
C LYS A 56 -9.37 14.40 8.06
N SER A 57 -9.15 15.70 8.15
CA SER A 57 -9.54 16.67 7.12
C SER A 57 -8.75 16.56 5.81
N CYS A 58 -7.68 15.76 5.77
CA CYS A 58 -6.93 15.45 4.55
C CYS A 58 -7.43 14.12 3.98
N SER A 59 -8.17 14.16 2.87
CA SER A 59 -8.53 12.98 2.08
C SER A 59 -7.42 12.68 1.07
N PHE A 60 -6.92 11.45 1.04
CA PHE A 60 -5.99 10.99 0.00
C PHE A 60 -6.79 10.32 -1.13
N GLU A 61 -6.56 10.73 -2.38
CA GLU A 61 -7.07 10.04 -3.55
C GLU A 61 -5.87 9.44 -4.32
N GLU A 62 -6.04 8.17 -4.71
CA GLU A 62 -5.30 7.42 -5.72
C GLU A 62 -4.20 6.43 -5.30
N VAL A 63 -4.36 5.23 -5.88
CA VAL A 63 -3.43 4.10 -5.87
C VAL A 63 -2.49 4.28 -7.06
N PHE A 64 -1.20 4.47 -6.80
CA PHE A 64 -0.18 4.54 -7.84
C PHE A 64 0.46 3.17 -8.04
N VAL A 65 0.14 2.51 -9.15
CA VAL A 65 0.89 1.32 -9.61
C VAL A 65 2.11 1.83 -10.37
N THR A 66 3.26 1.89 -9.70
CA THR A 66 4.54 2.10 -10.39
C THR A 66 5.16 0.76 -10.73
N THR A 67 5.68 0.61 -11.94
CA THR A 67 6.39 -0.59 -12.39
C THR A 67 7.79 -0.16 -12.81
N PHE A 68 8.81 -0.64 -12.10
CA PHE A 68 10.22 -0.48 -12.47
C PHE A 68 10.69 -1.69 -13.28
#